data_AF-A0A960KVQ9-F1
#
_entry.id   AF-A0A960KVQ9-F1
#
_cell.length_a   1.000
_cell.length_b   1.000
_cell.length_c   1.000
_cell.angle_alpha   90.00
_cell.angle_beta   90.00
_cell.angle_gamma   90.00
#
_symmetry.space_group_name_H-M   'P 1'
#
loop_
_entity.id
_entity.type
_entity.pdbx_description
1 polymer ?
#
loop_
_entity_poly.entity_id
_entity_poly.type
_entity_poly.pdbx_seq_one_letter_code
_entity_poly.pdbx_strand_id
1 'polypeptide(L)'
;MTNEKNLNSILQAVKDITEGKWKHDVEVDAKGMIGELAQYINQTLKNLRHLDENLEVGVKETPRALSEVQVIIDQTEKATIRVLDNSESILSTSHALREELEQLRGESSETQRTKLIQGMENRVANLEQNAYELINSMEFQDITQQKIKSITHCLENIERRLVDILIIFKIQGKPDQNSDEVELLKSLHDQEGNSGATQDLVDQLLAEFGI
;
A
#
# COMPACT_ATOMS: atom_id res chain seq x y z
N MET A 1 -13.97 52.89 -13.72
CA MET A 1 -15.00 51.89 -13.44
C MET A 1 -14.56 50.46 -13.80
N THR A 2 -13.98 50.20 -14.98
CA THR A 2 -13.56 48.83 -15.38
C THR A 2 -12.45 48.24 -14.48
N ASN A 3 -11.41 49.02 -14.15
CA ASN A 3 -10.32 48.55 -13.28
C ASN A 3 -10.76 48.27 -11.83
N GLU A 4 -11.74 49.01 -11.32
CA GLU A 4 -12.26 48.83 -9.95
C GLU A 4 -13.11 47.55 -9.85
N LYS A 5 -13.91 47.27 -10.88
CA LYS A 5 -14.63 46.00 -11.02
C LYS A 5 -13.66 44.81 -11.10
N ASN A 6 -12.62 44.93 -11.91
CA ASN A 6 -11.59 43.88 -12.08
C ASN A 6 -10.78 43.64 -10.80
N LEU A 7 -10.43 44.69 -10.06
CA LEU A 7 -9.74 44.59 -8.77
C LEU A 7 -10.63 43.93 -7.71
N ASN A 8 -11.93 44.24 -7.70
CA ASN A 8 -12.90 43.59 -6.82
C ASN A 8 -13.06 42.10 -7.14
N SER A 9 -13.06 41.71 -8.43
CA SER A 9 -13.06 40.29 -8.82
C SER A 9 -11.82 39.55 -8.32
N ILE A 10 -10.64 40.16 -8.46
CA ILE A 10 -9.38 39.62 -7.93
C ILE A 10 -9.41 39.50 -6.40
N LEU A 11 -9.88 40.53 -5.70
CA LEU A 11 -9.99 40.53 -4.25
C LEU A 11 -10.95 39.44 -3.76
N GLN A 12 -12.06 39.21 -4.48
CA GLN A 12 -12.99 38.14 -4.16
C GLN A 12 -12.33 36.76 -4.34
N ALA A 13 -11.59 36.55 -5.41
CA ALA A 13 -10.89 35.30 -5.65
C ALA A 13 -9.85 34.99 -4.57
N VAL A 14 -9.10 36.00 -4.10
CA VAL A 14 -8.15 35.84 -2.99
C VAL A 14 -8.89 35.48 -1.70
N LYS A 15 -10.04 36.10 -1.42
CA LYS A 15 -10.88 35.70 -0.27
C LYS A 15 -11.37 34.26 -0.41
N ASP A 16 -11.82 33.87 -1.59
CA ASP A 16 -12.31 32.53 -1.86
C ASP A 16 -11.18 31.50 -1.64
N ILE A 17 -9.94 31.79 -2.05
CA ILE A 17 -8.75 30.97 -1.73
C ILE A 17 -8.58 30.81 -0.21
N THR A 18 -8.66 31.91 0.55
CA THR A 18 -8.50 31.85 2.03
C THR A 18 -9.64 31.12 2.73
N GLU A 19 -10.82 31.04 2.10
CA GLU A 19 -12.01 30.36 2.63
C GLU A 19 -12.12 28.90 2.18
N GLY A 20 -11.17 28.38 1.42
CA GLY A 20 -11.21 27.00 0.96
C GLY A 20 -11.96 26.77 -0.36
N LYS A 21 -12.27 27.85 -1.09
CA LYS A 21 -13.17 27.84 -2.27
C LYS A 21 -12.37 28.18 -3.53
N TRP A 22 -11.83 27.16 -4.19
CA TRP A 22 -10.96 27.34 -5.38
C TRP A 22 -11.54 26.74 -6.67
N LYS A 23 -12.84 26.42 -6.71
CA LYS A 23 -13.48 25.71 -7.85
C LYS A 23 -13.92 26.63 -9.01
N HIS A 24 -13.61 27.92 -8.96
CA HIS A 24 -14.02 28.91 -9.95
C HIS A 24 -12.82 29.72 -10.42
N ASP A 25 -12.82 30.07 -11.70
CA ASP A 25 -11.78 30.93 -12.30
C ASP A 25 -12.18 32.41 -12.21
N VAL A 26 -11.18 33.28 -12.20
CA VAL A 26 -11.36 34.74 -12.18
C VAL A 26 -11.33 35.26 -13.61
N GLU A 27 -12.48 35.70 -14.11
CA GLU A 27 -12.57 36.41 -15.39
C GLU A 27 -12.28 37.89 -15.20
N VAL A 28 -11.19 38.36 -15.80
CA VAL A 28 -10.76 39.75 -15.76
C VAL A 28 -10.48 40.24 -17.17
N ASP A 29 -11.28 41.21 -17.63
CA ASP A 29 -11.05 41.92 -18.90
C ASP A 29 -10.18 43.17 -18.63
N ALA A 30 -8.90 42.95 -18.34
CA ALA A 30 -7.88 43.99 -18.20
C ALA A 30 -6.53 43.54 -18.74
N LYS A 31 -5.78 44.48 -19.30
CA LYS A 31 -4.39 44.30 -19.78
C LYS A 31 -3.40 44.98 -18.84
N GLY A 32 -2.12 44.61 -18.94
CA GLY A 32 -1.06 45.09 -18.06
C GLY A 32 -1.11 44.42 -16.68
N MET A 33 -0.67 45.13 -15.64
CA MET A 33 -0.47 44.56 -14.29
C MET A 33 -1.71 43.87 -13.69
N ILE A 34 -2.92 44.37 -13.95
CA ILE A 34 -4.17 43.76 -13.45
C ILE A 34 -4.46 42.43 -14.17
N GLY A 35 -4.17 42.36 -15.48
CA GLY A 35 -4.30 41.13 -16.26
C GLY A 35 -3.27 40.08 -15.86
N GLU A 36 -2.01 40.50 -15.64
CA GLU A 36 -0.95 39.62 -15.14
C GLU A 36 -1.28 39.08 -13.74
N LEU A 37 -1.77 39.94 -12.84
CA LEU A 37 -2.20 39.52 -11.50
C LEU A 37 -3.36 38.50 -11.57
N ALA A 38 -4.32 38.70 -12.47
CA ALA A 38 -5.41 37.75 -12.68
C ALA A 38 -4.89 36.39 -13.21
N GLN A 39 -3.92 36.40 -14.11
CA GLN A 39 -3.27 35.17 -14.59
C GLN A 39 -2.56 34.42 -13.47
N TYR A 40 -1.79 35.11 -12.62
CA TYR A 40 -1.14 34.47 -11.48
C TYR A 40 -2.14 33.85 -10.50
N ILE A 41 -3.24 34.56 -10.20
CA ILE A 41 -4.29 34.04 -9.32
C ILE A 41 -4.99 32.82 -9.93
N ASN A 42 -5.32 32.86 -11.22
CA ASN A 42 -5.90 31.71 -11.91
C ASN A 42 -4.94 30.51 -11.92
N GLN A 43 -3.64 30.73 -12.07
CA GLN A 43 -2.65 29.67 -11.97
C GLN A 43 -2.59 29.09 -10.54
N THR A 44 -2.64 29.92 -9.50
CA THR A 44 -2.72 29.47 -8.10
C THR A 44 -3.99 28.65 -7.85
N LEU A 45 -5.15 29.10 -8.32
CA LEU A 45 -6.42 28.38 -8.22
C LEU A 45 -6.34 27.00 -8.89
N LYS A 46 -5.79 26.94 -10.10
CA LYS A 46 -5.57 25.68 -10.82
C LYS A 46 -4.66 24.72 -10.06
N ASN A 47 -3.57 25.24 -9.48
CA ASN A 47 -2.64 24.44 -8.69
C ASN A 47 -3.29 23.92 -7.39
N LEU A 48 -4.07 24.75 -6.70
CA LEU A 48 -4.79 24.36 -5.48
C LEU A 48 -5.86 23.30 -5.76
N ARG A 49 -6.58 23.39 -6.89
CA ARG A 49 -7.51 22.34 -7.32
C ARG A 49 -6.82 21.01 -7.54
N HIS A 50 -5.69 21.02 -8.25
CA HIS A 50 -4.93 19.81 -8.51
C HIS A 50 -4.33 19.22 -7.22
N LEU A 51 -3.94 20.08 -6.27
CA LEU A 51 -3.50 19.68 -4.94
C LEU A 51 -4.61 18.99 -4.15
N ASP A 52 -5.81 19.58 -4.13
CA ASP A 52 -7.00 19.09 -3.45
C ASP A 52 -7.41 17.70 -3.98
N GLU A 53 -7.46 17.54 -5.30
CA GLU A 53 -7.73 16.25 -5.97
C GLU A 53 -6.69 15.18 -5.60
N ASN A 54 -5.42 15.56 -5.50
CA ASN A 54 -4.34 14.63 -5.16
C ASN A 54 -4.34 14.23 -3.67
N LEU A 55 -4.60 15.19 -2.78
CA LEU A 55 -4.72 14.99 -1.33
C LEU A 55 -5.94 14.15 -0.97
N GLU A 56 -7.10 14.40 -1.58
CA GLU A 56 -8.35 13.72 -1.24
C GLU A 56 -8.23 12.20 -1.37
N VAL A 57 -7.55 11.73 -2.41
CA VAL A 57 -7.34 10.30 -2.61
C VAL A 57 -6.22 9.76 -1.71
N GLY A 58 -5.13 10.50 -1.50
CA GLY A 58 -4.07 10.07 -0.57
C GLY A 58 -4.62 9.83 0.84
N VAL A 59 -5.49 10.73 1.31
CA VAL A 59 -6.19 10.61 2.60
C VAL A 59 -7.13 9.40 2.65
N LYS A 60 -7.67 8.93 1.51
CA LYS A 60 -8.50 7.73 1.43
C LYS A 60 -7.68 6.43 1.32
N GLU A 61 -6.54 6.48 0.65
CA GLU A 61 -5.68 5.32 0.39
C GLU A 61 -4.83 4.94 1.62
N THR A 62 -4.36 5.89 2.44
CA THR A 62 -3.57 5.58 3.64
C THR A 62 -4.32 4.71 4.67
N PRO A 63 -5.57 5.04 5.08
CA PRO A 63 -6.33 4.19 5.99
C PRO A 63 -6.65 2.82 5.39
N ARG A 64 -6.81 2.74 4.07
CA ARG A 64 -7.05 1.49 3.36
C ARG A 64 -5.83 0.58 3.43
N ALA A 65 -4.64 1.08 3.13
CA ALA A 65 -3.39 0.32 3.27
C ALA A 65 -3.21 -0.21 4.71
N LEU A 66 -3.48 0.64 5.71
CA LEU A 66 -3.42 0.23 7.11
C LEU A 66 -4.42 -0.89 7.44
N SER A 67 -5.66 -0.79 6.93
CA SER A 67 -6.66 -1.85 7.10
C SER A 67 -6.23 -3.16 6.44
N GLU A 68 -5.59 -3.11 5.28
CA GLU A 68 -5.10 -4.30 4.59
C GLU A 68 -3.94 -4.96 5.36
N VAL A 69 -3.05 -4.17 5.96
CA VAL A 69 -1.99 -4.67 6.87
C VAL A 69 -2.60 -5.37 8.08
N GLN A 70 -3.63 -4.79 8.71
CA GLN A 70 -4.27 -5.41 9.86
C GLN A 70 -4.91 -6.76 9.50
N VAL A 71 -5.53 -6.86 8.32
CA VAL A 71 -6.08 -8.13 7.83
C VAL A 71 -4.99 -9.19 7.66
N ILE A 72 -3.81 -8.82 7.16
CA ILE A 72 -2.67 -9.73 7.05
C ILE A 72 -2.24 -10.23 8.42
N ILE A 73 -2.13 -9.33 9.41
CA ILE A 73 -1.74 -9.70 10.78
C ILE A 73 -2.73 -10.72 11.35
N ASP A 74 -4.03 -10.42 11.31
CA ASP A 74 -5.07 -11.30 11.84
C ASP A 74 -5.12 -12.67 11.14
N GLN A 75 -4.94 -12.69 9.81
CA GLN A 75 -4.92 -13.94 9.04
C GLN A 75 -3.68 -14.78 9.34
N THR A 76 -2.52 -14.12 9.43
CA THR A 76 -1.25 -14.76 9.76
C THR A 76 -1.33 -15.38 11.15
N GLU A 77 -1.82 -14.64 12.15
CA GLU A 77 -1.99 -15.16 13.51
C GLU A 77 -2.88 -16.40 13.52
N LYS A 78 -4.07 -16.33 12.91
CA LYS A 78 -5.02 -17.46 12.86
C LYS A 78 -4.45 -18.68 12.14
N ALA A 79 -3.64 -18.46 11.11
CA ALA A 79 -3.02 -19.56 10.39
C ALA A 79 -1.86 -20.16 11.17
N THR A 80 -1.03 -19.34 11.82
CA THR A 80 0.05 -19.80 12.69
C THR A 80 -0.47 -20.63 13.85
N ILE A 81 -1.56 -20.21 14.49
CA ILE A 81 -2.22 -21.01 15.55
C ILE A 81 -2.64 -22.38 15.00
N ARG A 82 -3.34 -22.41 13.86
CA ARG A 82 -3.76 -23.67 13.23
C ARG A 82 -2.58 -24.57 12.85
N VAL A 83 -1.48 -24.00 12.39
CA VAL A 83 -0.25 -24.75 12.08
C VAL A 83 0.35 -25.34 13.34
N LEU A 84 0.38 -24.59 14.44
CA LEU A 84 0.87 -25.05 15.73
C LEU A 84 0.01 -26.19 16.29
N ASP A 85 -1.31 -26.00 16.34
CA ASP A 85 -2.26 -27.00 16.85
C ASP A 85 -2.16 -28.34 16.08
N ASN A 86 -2.13 -28.26 14.75
CA ASN A 86 -2.00 -29.47 13.93
C ASN A 86 -0.62 -30.13 14.09
N SER A 87 0.45 -29.34 14.24
CA SER A 87 1.79 -29.87 14.48
C SER A 87 1.88 -30.60 15.83
N GLU A 88 1.24 -30.07 16.88
CA GLU A 88 1.12 -30.74 18.17
C GLU A 88 0.33 -32.06 18.05
N SER A 89 -0.78 -32.06 17.31
CA SER A 89 -1.59 -33.25 17.07
C SER A 89 -0.82 -34.34 16.31
N ILE A 90 -0.03 -33.95 15.31
CA ILE A 90 0.88 -34.85 14.57
C ILE A 90 1.94 -35.43 15.51
N LEU A 91 2.57 -34.60 16.34
CA LEU A 91 3.61 -35.05 17.27
C LEU A 91 3.03 -36.06 18.29
N SER A 92 1.88 -35.75 18.87
CA SER A 92 1.17 -36.63 19.80
C SER A 92 0.79 -37.98 19.14
N THR A 93 0.27 -37.93 17.91
CA THR A 93 -0.10 -39.15 17.17
C THR A 93 1.14 -39.99 16.81
N SER A 94 2.24 -39.32 16.44
CA SER A 94 3.53 -39.97 16.18
C SER A 94 4.10 -40.67 17.42
N HIS A 95 4.01 -40.03 18.60
CA HIS A 95 4.40 -40.65 19.87
C HIS A 95 3.56 -41.89 20.18
N ALA A 96 2.24 -41.80 20.05
CA ALA A 96 1.35 -42.94 20.29
C ALA A 96 1.62 -44.12 19.33
N LEU A 97 1.87 -43.83 18.04
CA LEU A 97 2.28 -44.84 17.05
C LEU A 97 3.59 -45.52 17.45
N ARG A 98 4.56 -44.76 17.95
CA ARG A 98 5.84 -45.29 18.41
C ARG A 98 5.67 -46.22 19.62
N GLU A 99 4.80 -45.88 20.56
CA GLU A 99 4.48 -46.74 21.70
C GLU A 99 3.79 -48.04 21.27
N GLU A 100 2.82 -47.96 20.36
CA GLU A 100 2.13 -49.13 19.81
C GLU A 100 3.07 -50.05 19.01
N LEU A 101 4.05 -49.48 18.28
CA LEU A 101 5.11 -50.23 17.62
C LEU A 101 6.00 -51.00 18.60
N GLU A 102 6.37 -50.39 19.72
CA GLU A 102 7.17 -51.08 20.75
C GLU A 102 6.35 -52.18 21.45
N GLN A 103 5.06 -51.94 21.71
CA GLN A 103 4.16 -52.97 22.23
C GLN A 103 4.03 -54.15 21.27
N LEU A 104 3.92 -53.89 19.97
CA LEU A 104 3.83 -54.93 18.95
C LEU A 104 5.07 -55.84 18.93
N ARG A 105 6.27 -55.28 19.16
CA ARG A 105 7.53 -56.05 19.24
C ARG A 105 7.60 -57.00 20.42
N GLY A 106 6.92 -56.68 21.53
CA GLY A 106 6.86 -57.50 22.74
C GLY A 106 5.71 -58.52 22.76
N GLU A 107 4.78 -58.44 21.80
CA GLU A 107 3.50 -59.14 21.88
C GLU A 107 3.52 -60.52 21.19
N SER A 108 3.19 -61.54 21.97
CA SER A 108 3.21 -62.94 21.53
C SER A 108 1.84 -63.40 21.01
N SER A 109 0.75 -62.78 21.46
CA SER A 109 -0.61 -63.11 21.04
C SER A 109 -0.95 -62.55 19.67
N GLU A 110 -1.37 -63.41 18.74
CA GLU A 110 -1.76 -63.02 17.38
C GLU A 110 -2.98 -62.08 17.38
N THR A 111 -3.98 -62.35 18.22
CA THR A 111 -5.18 -61.51 18.35
C THR A 111 -4.84 -60.09 18.83
N GLN A 112 -3.88 -59.96 19.74
CA GLN A 112 -3.45 -58.67 20.26
C GLN A 112 -2.62 -57.90 19.23
N ARG A 113 -1.74 -58.59 18.48
CA ARG A 113 -0.99 -58.00 17.36
C ARG A 113 -1.94 -57.43 16.29
N THR A 114 -2.98 -58.17 15.90
CA THR A 114 -3.96 -57.68 14.92
C THR A 114 -4.66 -56.41 15.39
N LYS A 115 -5.03 -56.32 16.69
CA LYS A 115 -5.64 -55.11 17.26
C LYS A 115 -4.69 -53.92 17.26
N LEU A 116 -3.41 -54.12 17.61
CA LEU A 116 -2.39 -53.07 17.59
C LEU A 116 -2.16 -52.56 16.16
N ILE A 117 -2.04 -53.46 15.18
CA ILE A 117 -1.90 -53.10 13.77
C ILE A 117 -3.11 -52.27 13.30
N GLN A 118 -4.33 -52.69 13.64
CA GLN A 118 -5.55 -51.93 13.31
C GLN A 118 -5.56 -50.54 13.96
N GLY A 119 -5.11 -50.44 15.21
CA GLY A 119 -4.97 -49.16 15.93
C GLY A 119 -3.97 -48.23 15.25
N MET A 120 -2.83 -48.78 14.85
CA MET A 120 -1.79 -48.04 14.11
C MET A 120 -2.29 -47.57 12.75
N GLU A 121 -2.99 -48.42 11.98
CA GLU A 121 -3.60 -48.03 10.70
C GLU A 121 -4.55 -46.83 10.86
N ASN A 122 -5.40 -46.85 11.89
CA ASN A 122 -6.30 -45.73 12.18
C ASN A 122 -5.53 -44.44 12.54
N ARG A 123 -4.42 -44.54 13.27
CA ARG A 123 -3.58 -43.39 13.61
C ARG A 123 -2.81 -42.84 12.43
N VAL A 124 -2.35 -43.69 11.52
CA VAL A 124 -1.74 -43.27 10.26
C VAL A 124 -2.77 -42.51 9.42
N ALA A 125 -4.00 -43.00 9.32
CA ALA A 125 -5.08 -42.27 8.64
C ALA A 125 -5.35 -40.89 9.28
N ASN A 126 -5.33 -40.81 10.62
CA ASN A 126 -5.46 -39.51 11.31
C ASN A 126 -4.26 -38.58 11.07
N LEU A 127 -3.04 -39.10 10.96
CA LEU A 127 -1.86 -38.31 10.60
C LEU A 127 -1.98 -37.73 9.19
N GLU A 128 -2.45 -38.53 8.23
CA GLU A 128 -2.70 -38.08 6.86
C GLU A 128 -3.73 -36.95 6.85
N GLN A 129 -4.83 -37.10 7.59
CA GLN A 129 -5.84 -36.06 7.73
C GLN A 129 -5.27 -34.76 8.34
N ASN A 130 -4.53 -34.86 9.44
CA ASN A 130 -3.89 -33.69 10.07
C ASN A 130 -2.89 -33.00 9.13
N ALA A 131 -2.16 -33.77 8.32
CA ALA A 131 -1.24 -33.23 7.32
C ALA A 131 -1.99 -32.48 6.21
N TYR A 132 -3.14 -32.97 5.75
CA TYR A 132 -3.99 -32.22 4.83
C TYR A 132 -4.53 -30.93 5.45
N GLU A 133 -4.93 -30.96 6.72
CA GLU A 133 -5.38 -29.77 7.45
C GLU A 133 -4.26 -28.74 7.66
N LEU A 134 -3.02 -29.18 7.86
CA LEU A 134 -1.84 -28.30 7.84
C LEU A 134 -1.67 -27.60 6.50
N ILE A 135 -1.69 -28.38 5.40
CA ILE A 135 -1.54 -27.84 4.05
C ILE A 135 -2.62 -26.81 3.76
N ASN A 136 -3.88 -27.12 4.10
CA ASN A 136 -4.99 -26.18 3.95
C ASN A 136 -4.83 -24.94 4.85
N SER A 137 -4.29 -25.11 6.06
CA SER A 137 -4.03 -23.98 6.96
C SER A 137 -2.97 -23.03 6.43
N MET A 138 -2.07 -23.49 5.56
CA MET A 138 -1.05 -22.67 4.88
C MET A 138 -1.58 -21.89 3.66
N GLU A 139 -2.82 -22.13 3.22
CA GLU A 139 -3.43 -21.42 2.08
C GLU A 139 -3.51 -19.89 2.30
N PHE A 140 -3.49 -19.43 3.56
CA PHE A 140 -3.41 -18.01 3.90
C PHE A 140 -2.20 -17.29 3.28
N GLN A 141 -1.15 -18.01 2.89
CA GLN A 141 0.04 -17.46 2.26
C GLN A 141 -0.29 -16.78 0.92
N ASP A 142 -1.17 -17.37 0.11
CA ASP A 142 -1.60 -16.76 -1.16
C ASP A 142 -2.41 -15.48 -0.91
N ILE A 143 -3.35 -15.54 0.02
CA ILE A 143 -4.15 -14.37 0.42
C ILE A 143 -3.24 -13.25 0.94
N THR A 144 -2.25 -13.60 1.77
CA THR A 144 -1.26 -12.65 2.29
C THR A 144 -0.46 -12.02 1.15
N GLN A 145 -0.01 -12.81 0.18
CA GLN A 145 0.71 -12.31 -0.98
C GLN A 145 -0.15 -11.34 -1.82
N GLN A 146 -1.43 -11.66 -2.04
CA GLN A 146 -2.34 -10.77 -2.75
C GLN A 146 -2.55 -9.44 -2.01
N LYS A 147 -2.70 -9.49 -0.68
CA LYS A 147 -2.86 -8.28 0.14
C LYS A 147 -1.60 -7.43 0.18
N ILE A 148 -0.41 -8.03 0.28
CA ILE A 148 0.86 -7.30 0.19
C ILE A 148 0.97 -6.58 -1.15
N LYS A 149 0.67 -7.25 -2.28
CA LYS A 149 0.68 -6.60 -3.61
C LYS A 149 -0.27 -5.41 -3.68
N SER A 150 -1.46 -5.53 -3.10
CA SER A 150 -2.45 -4.44 -3.03
C SER A 150 -1.93 -3.25 -2.22
N ILE A 151 -1.30 -3.50 -1.06
CA ILE A 151 -0.66 -2.46 -0.24
C ILE A 151 0.48 -1.80 -0.98
N THR A 152 1.36 -2.56 -1.65
CA THR A 152 2.46 -2.00 -2.46
C THR A 152 1.90 -1.06 -3.51
N HIS A 153 0.88 -1.47 -4.25
CA HIS A 153 0.23 -0.62 -5.25
C HIS A 153 -0.39 0.65 -4.62
N CYS A 154 -1.01 0.52 -3.45
CA CYS A 154 -1.56 1.64 -2.72
C CYS A 154 -0.46 2.65 -2.31
N LEU A 155 0.67 2.16 -1.81
CA LEU A 155 1.83 2.98 -1.44
C LEU A 155 2.46 3.66 -2.66
N GLU A 156 2.64 2.95 -3.78
CA GLU A 156 3.12 3.53 -5.04
C GLU A 156 2.20 4.68 -5.51
N ASN A 157 0.88 4.52 -5.38
CA ASN A 157 -0.08 5.56 -5.73
C ASN A 157 0.02 6.79 -4.79
N ILE A 158 0.26 6.58 -3.50
CA ILE A 158 0.49 7.67 -2.54
C ILE A 158 1.80 8.39 -2.88
N GLU A 159 2.87 7.65 -3.17
CA GLU A 159 4.17 8.19 -3.55
C GLU A 159 4.07 9.07 -4.79
N ARG A 160 3.47 8.58 -5.88
CA ARG A 160 3.26 9.36 -7.11
C ARG A 160 2.51 10.67 -6.84
N ARG A 161 1.47 10.63 -6.00
CA ARG A 161 0.71 11.82 -5.63
C ARG A 161 1.53 12.83 -4.84
N LEU A 162 2.38 12.37 -3.93
CA LEU A 162 3.29 13.25 -3.19
C LEU A 162 4.32 13.90 -4.13
N VAL A 163 4.81 13.16 -5.12
CA VAL A 163 5.68 13.69 -6.18
C VAL A 163 4.93 14.74 -7.02
N ASP A 164 3.69 14.49 -7.43
CA ASP A 164 2.86 15.47 -8.15
C ASP A 164 2.67 16.75 -7.35
N ILE A 165 2.41 16.62 -6.05
CA ILE A 165 2.28 17.76 -5.15
C ILE A 165 3.59 18.56 -5.12
N LEU A 166 4.74 17.89 -4.99
CA LEU A 166 6.06 18.53 -5.01
C LEU A 166 6.33 19.25 -6.34
N ILE A 167 5.96 18.66 -7.48
CA ILE A 167 6.09 19.28 -8.81
C ILE A 167 5.25 20.56 -8.90
N ILE A 168 3.99 20.52 -8.43
CA ILE A 168 3.10 21.71 -8.44
C ILE A 168 3.66 22.86 -7.61
N PHE A 169 4.32 22.57 -6.49
CA PHE A 169 4.98 23.58 -5.66
C PHE A 169 6.30 24.09 -6.29
N LYS A 170 7.11 23.22 -6.91
CA LYS A 170 8.34 23.62 -7.62
C LYS A 170 8.07 24.44 -8.89
N ILE A 171 7.00 24.17 -9.63
CA ILE A 171 6.59 24.96 -10.81
C ILE A 171 6.30 26.43 -10.43
N GLN A 172 6.05 26.74 -9.16
CA GLN A 172 5.85 28.12 -8.69
C GLN A 172 7.16 28.85 -8.34
N GLY A 173 8.31 28.17 -8.37
CA GLY A 173 9.63 28.72 -8.09
C GLY A 173 10.41 29.09 -9.36
N LYS A 174 10.16 30.29 -9.89
CA LYS A 174 10.89 30.99 -10.98
C LYS A 174 10.85 30.35 -12.38
N PRO A 175 10.48 31.12 -13.44
CA PRO A 175 10.58 30.67 -14.82
C PRO A 175 12.00 30.83 -15.41
N ASP A 176 13.06 30.77 -14.60
CA ASP A 176 14.42 30.92 -15.12
C ASP A 176 15.41 30.01 -14.36
N GLN A 177 15.98 29.07 -15.13
CA GLN A 177 17.23 28.29 -14.95
C GLN A 177 17.26 26.80 -14.56
N ASN A 178 16.18 26.12 -14.15
CA ASN A 178 16.24 24.64 -13.95
C ASN A 178 15.22 23.89 -14.82
N SER A 179 15.39 23.94 -16.15
CA SER A 179 14.66 23.09 -17.10
C SER A 179 14.86 21.60 -16.83
N ASP A 180 16.08 21.24 -16.43
CA ASP A 180 16.52 19.85 -16.33
C ASP A 180 15.90 19.13 -15.12
N GLU A 181 15.59 19.84 -14.02
CA GLU A 181 14.93 19.25 -12.84
C GLU A 181 13.45 18.91 -13.09
N VAL A 182 12.74 19.79 -13.82
CA VAL A 182 11.33 19.57 -14.17
C VAL A 182 11.21 18.50 -15.26
N GLU A 183 12.20 18.41 -16.14
CA GLU A 183 12.29 17.36 -17.17
C GLU A 183 12.71 16.01 -16.57
N LEU A 184 13.58 15.99 -15.56
CA LEU A 184 13.88 14.81 -14.74
C LEU A 184 12.63 14.34 -13.97
N LEU A 185 11.90 15.26 -13.32
CA LEU A 185 10.64 14.94 -12.63
C LEU A 185 9.53 14.47 -13.56
N LYS A 186 9.45 14.99 -14.80
CA LYS A 186 8.52 14.48 -15.81
C LYS A 186 8.93 13.10 -16.33
N SER A 187 10.22 12.87 -16.57
CA SER A 187 10.72 11.55 -16.99
C SER A 187 10.58 10.48 -15.90
N LEU A 188 10.55 10.86 -14.62
CA LEU A 188 10.15 9.99 -13.50
C LEU A 188 8.68 9.55 -13.58
N HIS A 189 7.80 10.38 -14.15
CA HIS A 189 6.39 10.06 -14.31
C HIS A 189 6.13 9.14 -15.52
N ASP A 190 6.95 9.29 -16.57
CA ASP A 190 6.88 8.46 -17.78
C ASP A 190 7.58 7.09 -17.63
N GLN A 191 8.46 6.92 -16.63
CA GLN A 191 9.12 5.64 -16.31
C GLN A 191 8.18 4.71 -15.53
N GLU A 192 7.09 4.27 -16.16
CA GLU A 192 6.24 3.21 -15.66
C GLU A 192 6.99 1.87 -15.62
N GLY A 193 7.38 1.41 -14.41
CA GLY A 193 7.54 -0.04 -14.17
C GLY A 193 8.93 -0.56 -13.77
N ASN A 194 9.88 0.28 -13.36
CA ASN A 194 11.17 -0.22 -12.85
C ASN A 194 11.46 0.30 -11.43
N SER A 195 10.87 -0.36 -10.42
CA SER A 195 10.97 0.01 -8.99
C SER A 195 12.41 0.08 -8.44
N GLY A 196 13.40 -0.49 -9.14
CA GLY A 196 14.81 -0.37 -8.76
C GLY A 196 15.46 0.96 -9.15
N ALA A 197 14.98 1.63 -10.21
CA ALA A 197 15.52 2.92 -10.67
C ALA A 197 15.01 4.09 -9.80
N THR A 198 13.83 3.95 -9.21
CA THR A 198 13.23 4.97 -8.34
C THR A 198 14.04 5.17 -7.06
N GLN A 199 14.64 4.12 -6.51
CA GLN A 199 15.36 4.18 -5.23
C GLN A 199 16.74 4.83 -5.33
N ASP A 200 17.55 4.49 -6.35
CA ASP A 200 18.85 5.14 -6.61
C ASP A 200 18.71 6.64 -6.88
N LEU A 201 17.58 7.04 -7.47
CA LEU A 201 17.28 8.45 -7.75
C LEU A 201 16.65 9.19 -6.56
N VAL A 202 15.88 8.52 -5.70
CA VAL A 202 15.48 9.07 -4.39
C VAL A 202 16.71 9.37 -3.54
N ASP A 203 17.72 8.48 -3.55
CA ASP A 203 18.97 8.70 -2.85
C ASP A 203 19.80 9.86 -3.44
N GLN A 204 19.77 10.05 -4.76
CA GLN A 204 20.35 11.25 -5.39
C GLN A 204 19.60 12.52 -5.01
N LEU A 205 18.27 12.45 -4.91
CA LEU A 205 17.43 13.57 -4.50
C LEU A 205 17.59 13.90 -3.01
N LEU A 206 17.88 12.94 -2.14
CA LEU A 206 18.22 13.19 -0.74
C LEU A 206 19.61 13.81 -0.59
N ALA A 207 20.59 13.27 -1.33
CA ALA A 207 21.97 13.76 -1.34
C ALA A 207 22.09 15.23 -1.82
N GLU A 208 21.28 15.64 -2.79
CA GLU A 208 21.30 17.00 -3.33
C GLU A 208 20.63 18.03 -2.40
N PHE A 209 19.77 17.57 -1.48
CA PHE A 209 19.11 18.39 -0.46
C PHE A 209 19.84 18.36 0.91
N GLY A 210 20.94 17.61 1.03
CA GLY A 210 21.83 17.60 2.20
C GLY A 210 21.30 16.86 3.42
N ILE A 211 20.42 15.87 3.22
CA ILE A 211 19.93 14.96 4.27
C ILE A 211 20.35 13.53 3.91
#